data_AF-A0A7X7D378-F1
#
_entry.id   AF-A0A7X7D378-F1
#
_cell.length_a   1.000
_cell.length_b   1.000
_cell.length_c   1.000
_cell.angle_alpha   90.00
_cell.angle_beta   90.00
_cell.angle_gamma   90.00
#
_symmetry.space_group_name_H-M   'P 1'
#
loop_
_entity.id
_entity.type
_entity.pdbx_description
1 polymer ?
#
loop_
_entity_poly.entity_id
_entity_poly.type
_entity_poly.pdbx_seq_one_letter_code
_entity_poly.pdbx_strand_id
1 'polypeptide(L)' 'MSNADEPSGDGLDGFRRYRETGDRRLRNQLVEDHQSLVEPYVRRFDHKGVSADDLRQVALIATIKAVERFDPDYGVTFS' A
#
# COMPACT_ATOMS: atom_id res chain seq x y z
N MET A 1 -17.51 14.73 22.51
CA MET A 1 -16.44 13.79 22.12
C MET A 1 -16.41 13.81 20.60
N SER A 2 -15.53 14.61 20.00
CA SER A 2 -15.51 14.84 18.54
C SER A 2 -14.90 13.66 17.79
N ASN A 3 -15.48 13.38 16.61
CA ASN A 3 -15.20 12.30 15.66
C ASN A 3 -13.72 11.95 15.49
N ALA A 4 -13.44 10.64 15.56
CA ALA A 4 -12.15 10.01 15.24
C ALA A 4 -12.16 9.36 13.84
N ASP A 5 -12.91 9.94 12.90
CA ASP A 5 -13.16 9.45 11.54
C ASP A 5 -13.38 10.70 10.67
N GLU A 6 -12.70 11.02 9.58
CA GLU A 6 -11.70 10.36 8.72
C GLU A 6 -10.80 11.47 8.14
N PRO A 7 -9.68 11.13 7.50
CA PRO A 7 -9.48 11.64 6.15
C PRO A 7 -9.71 10.48 5.20
N SER A 8 -10.89 10.45 4.57
CA SER A 8 -11.08 9.87 3.25
C SER A 8 -10.20 10.72 2.31
N GLY A 9 -8.89 10.47 2.37
CA GLY A 9 -7.90 11.19 1.59
C GLY A 9 -8.00 10.68 0.17
N ASP A 10 -8.76 11.40 -0.64
CA ASP A 10 -9.05 11.12 -2.04
C ASP A 10 -7.76 10.72 -2.78
N GLY A 11 -7.60 9.41 -3.04
CA GLY A 11 -6.53 8.73 -3.79
C GLY A 11 -5.07 9.01 -3.38
N LEU A 12 -4.62 10.25 -3.52
CA LEU A 12 -3.23 10.71 -3.41
C LEU A 12 -2.97 11.58 -2.17
N ASP A 13 -4.00 12.15 -1.56
CA ASP A 13 -3.85 13.04 -0.40
C ASP A 13 -3.28 12.33 0.82
N GLY A 14 -3.65 11.06 1.02
CA GLY A 14 -3.04 10.21 2.05
C GLY A 14 -1.52 10.06 1.85
N PHE A 15 -1.07 9.88 0.61
CA PHE A 15 0.36 9.78 0.29
C PHE A 15 1.10 11.11 0.51
N ARG A 16 0.50 12.25 0.11
CA ARG A 16 1.09 13.59 0.38
C ARG A 16 1.29 13.80 1.88
N ARG A 17 0.24 13.56 2.66
CA ARG A 17 0.30 13.69 4.12
C ARG A 17 1.30 12.74 4.75
N TYR A 18 1.40 11.51 4.26
CA TYR A 18 2.42 10.57 4.75
C TYR A 18 3.84 11.09 4.47
N ARG A 19 4.11 11.64 3.30
CA ARG A 19 5.43 12.20 2.98
C ARG A 19 5.80 13.40 3.84
N GLU A 20 4.83 14.24 4.19
CA GLU A 20 5.04 15.39 5.06
C GLU A 20 5.31 14.99 6.51
N THR A 21 4.61 13.96 7.00
CA THR A 21 4.56 13.63 8.44
C THR A 21 5.45 12.45 8.83
N GLY A 22 5.71 11.53 7.91
CA GLY A 22 6.31 10.23 8.19
C GLY A 22 5.46 9.35 9.13
N ASP A 23 4.16 9.65 9.30
CA ASP A 23 3.32 8.94 10.27
C ASP A 23 3.19 7.46 9.92
N ARG A 24 3.73 6.62 10.80
CA ARG A 24 3.70 5.16 10.66
C ARG A 24 2.28 4.60 10.66
N ARG A 25 1.33 5.22 11.37
CA ARG A 25 -0.07 4.78 11.36
C ARG A 25 -0.70 5.02 10.00
N LEU A 26 -0.48 6.20 9.43
CA LEU A 26 -0.94 6.53 8.08
C LEU A 26 -0.29 5.63 7.02
N ARG A 27 1.01 5.35 7.12
CA ARG A 27 1.68 4.38 6.26
C ARG A 27 1.03 3.00 6.33
N ASN A 28 0.73 2.51 7.54
CA ASN A 28 0.10 1.20 7.70
C ASN A 28 -1.29 1.18 7.06
N GLN A 29 -2.09 2.24 7.25
CA GLN A 29 -3.38 2.38 6.61
C GLN A 29 -3.26 2.34 5.08
N LEU A 30 -2.36 3.15 4.51
CA LEU A 30 -2.10 3.17 3.07
C LEU A 30 -1.68 1.79 2.54
N VAL A 31 -0.91 1.01 3.31
CA VAL A 31 -0.56 -0.36 2.92
C VAL A 31 -1.80 -1.26 2.95
N GLU A 32 -2.58 -1.21 4.02
CA GLU A 32 -3.81 -2.00 4.21
C GLU A 32 -4.84 -1.75 3.10
N ASP A 33 -5.07 -0.50 2.74
CA ASP A 33 -6.00 -0.08 1.67
C ASP A 33 -5.62 -0.71 0.31
N HIS A 34 -4.33 -1.00 0.12
CA HIS A 34 -3.79 -1.52 -1.14
C HIS A 34 -3.34 -2.99 -1.05
N GLN A 35 -3.64 -3.70 0.05
CA GLN A 35 -3.29 -5.13 0.19
C GLN A 35 -4.01 -6.01 -0.84
N SER A 36 -5.21 -5.62 -1.27
CA SER A 36 -5.99 -6.34 -2.29
C SER A 36 -5.26 -6.46 -3.64
N LEU A 37 -4.31 -5.56 -3.92
CA LEU A 37 -3.50 -5.59 -5.13
C LEU A 37 -2.53 -6.79 -5.18
N VAL A 38 -2.22 -7.41 -4.04
CA VAL A 38 -1.24 -8.50 -3.94
C VAL A 38 -1.74 -9.80 -4.56
N GLU A 39 -3.02 -10.12 -4.38
CA GLU A 39 -3.59 -11.44 -4.69
C GLU A 39 -3.51 -11.82 -6.19
N PRO A 40 -3.75 -10.90 -7.16
CA PRO A 40 -3.51 -11.19 -8.58
C PRO A 40 -2.07 -11.61 -8.90
N TYR A 41 -1.06 -11.01 -8.22
CA TYR A 41 0.34 -11.35 -8.45
C TYR A 41 0.69 -12.72 -7.89
N VAL A 42 0.21 -13.06 -6.69
CA VAL A 42 0.43 -14.39 -6.09
C VAL A 42 -0.10 -15.48 -7.02
N ARG A 43 -1.35 -15.35 -7.49
CA ARG A 43 -1.98 -16.30 -8.43
C ARG A 43 -1.21 -16.44 -9.75
N ARG A 44 -0.67 -15.33 -10.27
CA ARG A 44 0.12 -15.34 -11.50
C ARG A 44 1.41 -16.14 -11.37
N PHE A 45 2.01 -16.21 -10.19
CA PHE A 45 3.31 -16.85 -9.96
C PHE A 45 3.25 -18.19 -9.22
N ASP A 46 2.08 -18.62 -8.76
CA ASP A 46 1.85 -19.86 -7.99
C ASP A 46 2.34 -21.14 -8.71
N HIS A 47 2.41 -21.13 -10.04
CA HIS A 47 2.83 -22.27 -10.86
C HIS A 47 4.36 -22.48 -10.94
N LYS A 48 5.16 -21.68 -10.22
CA LYS A 48 6.64 -21.67 -10.35
C LYS A 48 7.38 -22.48 -9.28
N GLY A 49 6.67 -23.28 -8.48
CA GLY A 49 7.26 -24.12 -7.44
C GLY A 49 7.65 -23.37 -6.16
N VAL A 50 7.19 -22.12 -6.01
CA VAL A 50 7.27 -21.33 -4.77
C VAL A 50 5.90 -21.38 -4.11
N SER A 51 5.85 -21.54 -2.78
CA SER A 51 4.58 -21.51 -2.05
C SER A 51 3.85 -20.18 -2.24
N ALA A 52 2.53 -20.23 -2.43
CA ALA A 52 1.67 -19.05 -2.47
C ALA A 52 1.86 -18.13 -1.26
N ASP A 53 2.11 -18.70 -0.08
CA ASP A 53 2.31 -17.93 1.15
C ASP A 53 3.63 -17.15 1.14
N ASP A 54 4.70 -17.75 0.62
CA ASP A 54 6.00 -17.07 0.47
C ASP A 54 5.89 -15.94 -0.57
N LEU A 55 5.21 -16.20 -1.68
CA LEU A 55 4.92 -15.18 -2.70
C LEU A 55 4.10 -14.02 -2.12
N ARG A 56 3.10 -14.33 -1.29
CA ARG A 56 2.26 -13.32 -0.62
C ARG A 56 3.10 -12.46 0.32
N GLN A 57 3.98 -13.06 1.12
CA GLN A 57 4.85 -12.28 2.01
C GLN A 57 5.78 -11.34 1.24
N VAL A 58 6.43 -11.82 0.19
CA VAL A 58 7.30 -10.98 -0.66
C VAL A 58 6.52 -9.83 -1.28
N ALA A 59 5.31 -10.10 -1.79
CA ALA A 59 4.45 -9.08 -2.37
C ALA A 59 3.99 -8.03 -1.34
N LEU A 60 3.63 -8.43 -0.12
CA LEU A 60 3.30 -7.50 0.96
C LEU A 60 4.50 -6.60 1.33
N ILE A 61 5.71 -7.14 1.39
CA ILE A 61 6.94 -6.36 1.60
C ILE A 61 7.15 -5.37 0.46
N ALA A 62 6.90 -5.78 -0.78
CA ALA A 62 6.98 -4.89 -1.94
C ALA A 62 5.96 -3.75 -1.85
N THR A 63 4.71 -4.02 -1.45
CA THR A 63 3.68 -3.01 -1.23
C THR A 63 4.10 -1.99 -0.17
N ILE A 64 4.65 -2.43 0.97
CA ILE A 64 5.19 -1.52 2.00
C ILE A 64 6.26 -0.61 1.39
N LYS A 65 7.22 -1.18 0.66
CA LYS A 65 8.30 -0.43 0.02
C LYS A 65 7.80 0.54 -1.05
N ALA A 66 6.74 0.19 -1.76
CA ALA A 66 6.09 1.02 -2.77
C ALA A 66 5.39 2.21 -2.12
N VAL A 67 4.60 2.00 -1.07
CA VAL A 67 3.97 3.08 -0.28
C VAL A 67 5.02 4.04 0.27
N GLU A 68 6.12 3.51 0.83
CA GLU A 68 7.21 4.31 1.40
C GLU A 68 7.95 5.19 0.36
N ARG A 69 7.90 4.83 -0.92
CA ARG A 69 8.64 5.50 -2.00
C ARG A 69 7.75 6.28 -2.96
N PHE A 70 6.44 6.06 -2.89
CA PHE A 70 5.52 6.68 -3.82
C PHE A 70 5.54 8.20 -3.68
N ASP A 71 5.53 8.88 -4.82
CA ASP A 71 5.49 10.32 -4.90
C ASP A 71 4.27 10.73 -5.76
N PRO A 72 3.19 11.23 -5.13
CA PRO A 72 1.98 11.60 -5.84
C PRO A 72 2.17 12.77 -6.81
N ASP A 73 3.27 13.52 -6.68
CA ASP A 73 3.52 14.72 -7.48
C ASP A 73 4.18 14.40 -8.84
N TYR A 74 4.57 13.14 -9.08
CA TYR A 74 5.00 12.68 -10.41
C TYR A 74 3.86 12.43 -11.40
N GLY A 75 2.59 12.69 -11.01
CA GLY A 75 1.44 12.58 -11.91
C GLY A 75 1.07 11.14 -12.26
N VAL A 76 1.46 10.18 -11.42
CA VAL A 76 1.13 8.76 -11.55
C VAL A 76 0.16 8.32 -10.46
N THR A 77 -0.64 7.29 -10.74
CA THR A 77 -1.55 6.68 -9.76
C THR A 77 -0.86 5.55 -9.02
N PHE A 78 -1.27 5.30 -7.78
CA PHE A 78 -0.94 4.07 -7.06
C PHE A 78 -2.00 3.01 -7.43
N SER A 79 -1.63 1.93 -8.12
CA SER A 79 -2.51 0.85 -8.58
C SER A 79 -1.80 -0.49 -8.59
#